data_AF-A0A8J8PIX2-F1
#
_entry.id   AF-A0A8J8PIX2-F1
#
_cell.length_a   1.000
_cell.length_b   1.000
_cell.length_c   1.000
_cell.angle_alpha   90.00
_cell.angle_beta   90.00
_cell.angle_gamma   90.00
#
_symmetry.space_group_name_H-M   'P 1'
#
loop_
_entity.id
_entity.type
_entity.pdbx_description
1 polymer ?
#
loop_
_entity_poly.entity_id
_entity_poly.type
_entity_poly.pdbx_seq_one_letter_code
_entity_poly.pdbx_strand_id
1 'polypeptide(L)'
;MSLMRLNVGLLVSKKGREYLGDELLKEIFSEGELSYAAEYGDYVVNDLRDNDIQALVIVSERENKDISDFLRNIDDLTAINPLSIEHVYLEWLESKEQAKALILAYISKASLSFLAKRVQPVRSKNLSRRSLLRGKLYYYKPYPVLYQEISFEREMNYLSSLCELVTKTPEGPQVSNPETCSACGFCSGMSFLGYLEVPNFTTDQIIAYLNALAKYAPNDKPSVVLITCNKIGKIPQLDGIHIYPLIAPCISSVHDSFLMIIFASGFYPVVFSPDNKCELRDIAKLRAEAMMKKFPGTEINFPYVEDFKELELVLKGISNSQNLERSYIPQDLPLSRSRRRSLMLWSLSEVSKRMVLNEEDEIPGVYEVIVDPNKCVLCGVCVRSCQMLVFDMKNNPETSNLYYDLSYCIGSQRCVRNCPEKAVYVKGFVKIKDLGKKLVVTSRIVKCRYCGKPLDSFRIKSRVGEMLSSLGIQDLEDYTDVCNECKQKILTKRWIEKVLMKK
;
A
#
# COMPACT_ATOMS: atom_id res chain seq x y z
N MET A 1 11.46 -13.18 -2.09
CA MET A 1 11.15 -13.33 -3.53
C MET A 1 11.79 -12.13 -4.20
N SER A 2 12.79 -12.33 -5.08
CA SER A 2 13.41 -11.21 -5.79
C SER A 2 12.32 -10.47 -6.58
N LEU A 3 12.19 -9.15 -6.40
CA LEU A 3 11.24 -8.35 -7.18
C LEU A 3 11.62 -8.48 -8.65
N MET A 4 10.71 -9.02 -9.47
CA MET A 4 10.93 -9.15 -10.90
C MET A 4 11.07 -7.75 -11.51
N ARG A 5 12.28 -7.42 -11.97
CA ARG A 5 12.57 -6.17 -12.68
C ARG A 5 12.47 -6.40 -14.18
N LEU A 6 11.85 -5.45 -14.88
CA LEU A 6 11.79 -5.38 -16.33
C LEU A 6 13.05 -4.70 -16.87
N ASN A 7 13.52 -5.14 -18.04
CA ASN A 7 14.56 -4.42 -18.78
C ASN A 7 13.99 -3.07 -19.24
N VAL A 8 14.65 -1.99 -18.84
CA VAL A 8 14.23 -0.62 -19.13
C VAL A 8 15.11 -0.03 -20.24
N GLY A 9 14.47 0.59 -21.22
CA GLY A 9 15.11 1.45 -22.21
C GLY A 9 14.91 2.93 -21.89
N LEU A 10 15.85 3.78 -22.32
CA LEU A 10 15.74 5.23 -22.29
C LEU A 10 15.76 5.80 -23.72
N LEU A 11 14.73 6.55 -24.09
CA LEU A 11 14.73 7.33 -25.32
C LEU A 11 14.74 8.81 -25.01
N VAL A 12 15.58 9.56 -25.71
CA VAL A 12 15.63 11.00 -25.61
C VAL A 12 15.29 11.65 -26.95
N SER A 13 14.55 12.75 -26.96
CA SER A 13 14.45 13.56 -28.17
C SER A 13 15.78 14.24 -28.47
N LYS A 14 15.95 14.75 -29.69
CA LYS A 14 17.13 15.54 -30.07
C LYS A 14 17.40 16.69 -29.08
N LYS A 15 16.37 17.48 -28.73
CA LYS A 15 16.52 18.55 -27.72
C LYS A 15 16.80 18.00 -26.32
N GLY A 16 16.25 16.84 -25.98
CA GLY A 16 16.55 16.17 -24.72
C GLY A 16 18.01 15.77 -24.61
N ARG A 17 18.59 15.24 -25.71
CA ARG A 17 20.02 14.93 -25.78
C ARG A 17 20.88 16.19 -25.69
N GLU A 18 20.52 17.25 -26.41
CA GLU A 18 21.22 18.54 -26.34
C GLU A 18 21.24 19.10 -24.91
N TYR A 19 20.12 18.99 -24.18
CA TYR A 19 20.01 19.45 -22.79
C TYR A 19 20.87 18.60 -21.83
N LEU A 20 20.72 17.27 -21.89
CA LEU A 20 21.40 16.37 -20.96
C LEU A 20 22.92 16.32 -21.24
N GLY A 21 23.28 16.21 -22.51
CA GLY A 21 24.64 15.96 -22.98
C GLY A 21 25.04 14.49 -22.83
N ASP A 22 26.02 14.07 -23.64
CA ASP A 22 26.41 12.66 -23.75
C ASP A 22 27.02 12.09 -22.45
N GLU A 23 27.78 12.88 -21.70
CA GLU A 23 28.38 12.42 -20.43
C GLU A 23 27.30 12.10 -19.38
N LEU A 24 26.30 12.97 -19.21
CA LEU A 24 25.20 12.72 -18.29
C LEU A 24 24.37 11.50 -18.72
N LEU A 25 24.17 11.32 -20.02
CA LEU A 25 23.46 10.15 -20.55
C LEU A 25 24.22 8.85 -20.26
N LYS A 26 25.56 8.84 -20.36
CA LYS A 26 26.39 7.69 -19.97
C LYS A 26 26.27 7.38 -18.48
N GLU A 27 26.26 8.40 -17.63
CA GLU A 27 26.04 8.22 -16.19
C GLU A 27 24.66 7.63 -15.89
N ILE A 28 23.60 8.17 -16.50
CA ILE A 28 22.23 7.67 -16.35
C ILE A 28 22.14 6.21 -16.83
N PHE A 29 22.79 5.88 -17.96
CA PHE A 29 22.84 4.52 -18.48
C PHE A 29 23.48 3.55 -17.51
N SER A 30 24.65 3.89 -16.97
CA SER A 30 25.39 3.05 -16.03
C SER A 30 24.68 2.92 -14.68
N GLU A 31 24.22 4.02 -14.10
CA GLU A 31 23.61 4.02 -12.76
C GLU A 31 22.16 3.51 -12.76
N GLY A 32 21.46 3.67 -13.89
CA GLY A 32 20.11 3.15 -14.10
C GLY A 32 20.07 1.67 -14.49
N GLU A 33 21.23 1.04 -14.65
CA GLU A 33 21.36 -0.36 -15.12
C GLU A 33 20.54 -0.59 -16.41
N LEU A 34 20.57 0.39 -17.31
CA LEU A 34 19.77 0.36 -18.53
C LEU A 34 20.30 -0.69 -19.51
N SER A 35 19.37 -1.35 -20.20
CA SER A 35 19.73 -2.25 -21.31
C SER A 35 19.91 -1.50 -22.62
N TYR A 36 19.30 -0.31 -22.74
CA TYR A 36 19.35 0.51 -23.95
C TYR A 36 19.14 1.99 -23.62
N ALA A 37 19.92 2.88 -24.23
CA ALA A 37 19.68 4.32 -24.22
C ALA A 37 20.07 4.94 -25.56
N ALA A 38 19.17 5.70 -26.17
CA ALA A 38 19.45 6.35 -27.45
C ALA A 38 18.61 7.61 -27.69
N GLU A 39 19.09 8.44 -28.62
CA GLU A 39 18.26 9.45 -29.26
C GLU A 39 17.20 8.79 -30.15
N TYR A 40 15.98 9.31 -30.16
CA TYR A 40 14.91 8.81 -31.01
C TYR A 40 15.22 8.99 -32.50
N GLY A 41 15.08 7.91 -33.29
CA GLY A 41 15.39 7.88 -34.73
C GLY A 41 14.91 6.61 -35.44
N ASP A 42 15.40 6.38 -36.66
CA ASP A 42 14.82 5.40 -37.60
C ASP A 42 14.96 3.92 -37.17
N TYR A 43 15.99 3.57 -36.40
CA TYR A 43 16.30 2.18 -36.02
C TYR A 43 15.75 1.76 -34.65
N VAL A 44 15.13 2.69 -33.92
CA VAL A 44 14.69 2.49 -32.52
C VAL A 44 13.84 1.23 -32.34
N VAL A 45 12.94 0.91 -33.28
CA VAL A 45 12.08 -0.28 -33.16
C VAL A 45 12.88 -1.58 -33.13
N ASN A 46 13.90 -1.69 -33.98
CA ASN A 46 14.75 -2.90 -34.03
C ASN A 46 15.61 -2.97 -32.77
N ASP A 47 16.22 -1.85 -32.38
CA ASP A 47 17.09 -1.80 -31.20
C ASP A 47 16.33 -2.14 -29.91
N LEU A 48 15.08 -1.67 -29.77
CA LEU A 48 14.23 -2.02 -28.62
C LEU A 48 13.91 -3.52 -28.57
N ARG A 49 13.76 -4.18 -29.72
CA ARG A 49 13.52 -5.63 -29.81
C ARG A 49 14.79 -6.42 -29.50
N ASP A 50 15.90 -6.04 -30.09
CA ASP A 50 17.19 -6.73 -29.97
C ASP A 50 17.74 -6.69 -28.54
N ASN A 51 17.39 -5.64 -27.78
CA ASN A 51 17.76 -5.50 -26.36
C ASN A 51 16.69 -6.02 -25.38
N ASP A 52 15.65 -6.73 -25.86
CA ASP A 52 14.52 -7.24 -25.05
C ASP A 52 13.96 -6.19 -24.07
N ILE A 53 13.68 -4.99 -24.58
CA ILE A 53 13.16 -3.89 -23.76
C ILE A 53 11.68 -4.16 -23.45
N GLN A 54 11.33 -4.08 -22.16
CA GLN A 54 9.99 -4.39 -21.66
C GLN A 54 9.30 -3.20 -21.00
N ALA A 55 10.06 -2.17 -20.62
CA ALA A 55 9.55 -0.88 -20.14
C ALA A 55 10.40 0.25 -20.71
N LEU A 56 9.83 1.46 -20.81
CA LEU A 56 10.46 2.57 -21.52
C LEU A 56 10.33 3.87 -20.73
N VAL A 57 11.43 4.58 -20.55
CA VAL A 57 11.42 5.97 -20.09
C VAL A 57 11.76 6.86 -21.27
N ILE A 58 10.95 7.90 -21.46
CA ILE A 58 11.16 8.86 -22.55
C ILE A 58 11.44 10.23 -21.95
N VAL A 59 12.43 10.94 -22.49
CA VAL A 59 12.76 12.31 -22.12
C VAL A 59 12.59 13.20 -23.35
N SER A 60 11.53 14.00 -23.39
CA SER A 60 11.24 14.83 -24.56
C SER A 60 10.37 16.06 -24.24
N GLU A 61 10.21 16.94 -25.22
CA GLU A 61 9.26 18.04 -25.14
C GLU A 61 7.83 17.53 -25.21
N ARG A 62 6.90 18.26 -24.57
CA ARG A 62 5.50 17.82 -24.51
C ARG A 62 4.82 17.65 -25.86
N GLU A 63 5.11 18.54 -26.81
CA GLU A 63 4.47 18.58 -28.13
C GLU A 63 5.27 17.87 -29.23
N ASN A 64 6.12 16.89 -28.88
CA ASN A 64 6.88 16.12 -29.85
C ASN A 64 5.98 15.12 -30.62
N LYS A 65 5.61 15.47 -31.86
CA LYS A 65 4.69 14.68 -32.69
C LYS A 65 5.24 13.31 -33.07
N ASP A 66 6.53 13.23 -33.40
CA ASP A 66 7.13 11.98 -33.88
C ASP A 66 7.14 10.93 -32.77
N ILE A 67 7.56 11.31 -31.57
CA ILE A 67 7.50 10.46 -30.37
C ILE A 67 6.03 10.12 -30.03
N SER A 68 5.11 11.08 -30.09
CA SER A 68 3.69 10.82 -29.81
C SER A 68 3.08 9.79 -30.76
N ASP A 69 3.40 9.89 -32.06
CA ASP A 69 2.91 8.95 -33.06
C ASP A 69 3.59 7.59 -32.96
N PHE A 70 4.87 7.53 -32.59
CA PHE A 70 5.55 6.27 -32.24
C PHE A 70 4.87 5.58 -31.05
N LEU A 71 4.66 6.29 -29.95
CA LEU A 71 4.04 5.76 -28.73
C LEU A 71 2.64 5.22 -28.94
N ARG A 72 1.86 5.83 -29.84
CA ARG A 72 0.52 5.34 -30.20
C ARG A 72 0.52 3.97 -30.86
N ASN A 73 1.64 3.52 -31.41
CA ASN A 73 1.77 2.26 -32.14
C ASN A 73 2.82 1.32 -31.51
N ILE A 74 3.34 1.63 -30.33
CA ILE A 74 4.47 0.91 -29.75
C ILE A 74 4.17 -0.57 -29.44
N ASP A 75 2.93 -0.88 -29.08
CA ASP A 75 2.44 -2.23 -28.82
C ASP A 75 2.27 -3.07 -30.10
N ASP A 76 2.07 -2.42 -31.25
CA ASP A 76 2.08 -3.08 -32.55
C ASP A 76 3.51 -3.31 -33.05
N LEU A 77 4.45 -2.45 -32.62
CA LEU A 77 5.83 -2.44 -33.07
C LEU A 77 6.78 -3.21 -32.15
N THR A 78 6.45 -3.42 -30.89
CA THR A 78 7.35 -4.00 -29.88
C THR A 78 6.57 -4.85 -28.87
N ALA A 79 7.27 -5.56 -27.98
CA ALA A 79 6.65 -6.26 -26.85
C ALA A 79 6.35 -5.34 -25.63
N ILE A 80 6.61 -4.04 -25.75
CA ILE A 80 6.45 -3.07 -24.65
C ILE A 80 4.96 -2.80 -24.45
N ASN A 81 4.47 -3.04 -23.23
CA ASN A 81 3.12 -2.67 -22.86
C ASN A 81 3.00 -1.14 -22.75
N PRO A 82 1.98 -0.47 -23.34
CA PRO A 82 1.84 0.98 -23.28
C PRO A 82 1.74 1.56 -21.85
N LEU A 83 1.31 0.76 -20.87
CA LEU A 83 1.26 1.15 -19.46
C LEU A 83 2.61 1.00 -18.74
N SER A 84 3.63 0.46 -19.40
CA SER A 84 5.02 0.37 -18.90
C SER A 84 5.91 1.50 -19.46
N ILE A 85 5.29 2.57 -19.95
CA ILE A 85 5.97 3.73 -20.53
C ILE A 85 5.81 4.91 -19.60
N GLU A 86 6.92 5.52 -19.24
CA GLU A 86 7.00 6.73 -18.44
C GLU A 86 7.56 7.88 -19.28
N HIS A 87 7.06 9.09 -19.02
CA HIS A 87 7.48 10.27 -19.77
C HIS A 87 7.95 11.37 -18.81
N VAL A 88 9.19 11.81 -19.01
CA VAL A 88 9.81 12.94 -18.32
C VAL A 88 9.91 14.09 -19.30
N TYR A 89 9.21 15.18 -19.00
CA TYR A 89 9.17 16.33 -19.90
C TYR A 89 10.36 17.27 -19.64
N LEU A 90 10.95 17.85 -20.70
CA LEU A 90 12.08 18.77 -20.56
C LEU A 90 11.76 20.00 -19.71
N GLU A 91 10.49 20.42 -19.71
CA GLU A 91 9.99 21.55 -18.93
C GLU A 91 10.04 21.29 -17.40
N TRP A 92 10.26 20.06 -16.97
CA TRP A 92 10.42 19.67 -15.57
C TRP A 92 11.88 19.68 -15.09
N LEU A 93 12.83 19.87 -16.01
CA LEU A 93 14.25 19.77 -15.72
C LEU A 93 14.80 21.15 -15.35
N GLU A 94 15.35 21.26 -14.14
CA GLU A 94 15.82 22.53 -13.57
C GLU A 94 17.36 22.63 -13.62
N SER A 95 18.06 21.53 -13.33
CA SER A 95 19.51 21.40 -13.44
C SER A 95 19.89 20.01 -13.91
N LYS A 96 21.17 19.79 -14.26
CA LYS A 96 21.66 18.46 -14.67
C LYS A 96 21.58 17.43 -13.56
N GLU A 97 21.87 17.83 -12.32
CA GLU A 97 21.81 16.98 -11.12
C GLU A 97 20.35 16.61 -10.79
N GLN A 98 19.44 17.58 -10.80
CA GLN A 98 18.01 17.34 -10.61
C GLN A 98 17.45 16.45 -11.73
N ALA A 99 17.85 16.70 -12.99
CA ALA A 99 17.44 15.89 -14.13
C ALA A 99 17.92 14.44 -14.01
N LYS A 100 19.18 14.23 -13.63
CA LYS A 100 19.74 12.90 -13.36
C LYS A 100 18.88 12.15 -12.35
N ALA A 101 18.61 12.77 -11.21
CA ALA A 101 17.82 12.17 -10.13
C ALA A 101 16.40 11.82 -10.58
N LEU A 102 15.72 12.74 -11.28
CA LEU A 102 14.36 12.53 -11.76
C LEU A 102 14.30 11.38 -12.79
N ILE A 103 15.22 11.36 -13.75
CA ILE A 103 15.27 10.32 -14.79
C ILE A 103 15.56 8.95 -14.17
N LEU A 104 16.55 8.85 -13.26
CA LEU A 104 16.86 7.61 -12.55
C LEU A 104 15.69 7.13 -11.67
N ALA A 105 14.91 8.05 -11.10
CA ALA A 105 13.70 7.71 -10.36
C ALA A 105 12.61 7.13 -11.27
N TYR A 106 12.41 7.69 -12.46
CA TYR A 106 11.48 7.13 -13.46
C TYR A 106 11.97 5.81 -14.06
N ILE A 107 13.28 5.61 -14.24
CA ILE A 107 13.86 4.32 -14.66
C ILE A 107 13.58 3.26 -13.59
N SER A 108 13.87 3.58 -12.32
CA SER A 108 13.61 2.69 -11.19
C SER A 108 12.12 2.35 -11.07
N LYS A 109 11.24 3.33 -11.26
CA LYS A 109 9.78 3.15 -11.33
C LYS A 109 9.37 2.23 -12.49
N ALA A 110 9.85 2.50 -13.71
CA ALA A 110 9.50 1.76 -14.91
C ALA A 110 9.93 0.29 -14.83
N SER A 111 11.07 0.00 -14.17
CA SER A 111 11.57 -1.36 -13.96
C SER A 111 10.58 -2.27 -13.19
N LEU A 112 9.63 -1.69 -12.45
CA LEU A 112 8.65 -2.41 -11.64
C LEU A 112 7.24 -2.40 -12.25
N SER A 113 7.11 -2.15 -13.56
CA SER A 113 5.82 -2.11 -14.27
C SER A 113 5.24 -3.48 -14.64
N PHE A 114 5.64 -4.57 -13.97
CA PHE A 114 5.21 -5.93 -14.34
C PHE A 114 3.69 -6.15 -14.24
N LEU A 115 2.97 -5.38 -13.39
CA LEU A 115 1.51 -5.42 -13.32
C LEU A 115 0.82 -4.93 -14.59
N ALA A 116 1.47 -4.09 -15.41
CA ALA A 116 0.96 -3.69 -16.71
C ALA A 116 0.68 -4.91 -17.60
N LYS A 117 1.50 -5.97 -17.51
CA LYS A 117 1.31 -7.21 -18.28
C LYS A 117 0.07 -8.02 -17.87
N ARG A 118 -0.52 -7.73 -16.70
CA ARG A 118 -1.79 -8.35 -16.26
C ARG A 118 -3.03 -7.63 -16.79
N VAL A 119 -2.85 -6.45 -17.37
CA VAL A 119 -3.94 -5.64 -17.91
C VAL A 119 -4.33 -6.17 -19.28
N GLN A 120 -5.59 -6.60 -19.40
CA GLN A 120 -6.17 -6.94 -20.70
C GLN A 120 -6.54 -5.67 -21.47
N PRO A 121 -6.27 -5.62 -22.79
CA PRO A 121 -6.68 -4.50 -23.63
C PRO A 121 -8.21 -4.46 -23.78
N VAL A 122 -8.77 -3.26 -23.86
CA VAL A 122 -10.22 -3.01 -23.95
C VAL A 122 -10.59 -2.52 -25.35
N ARG A 123 -11.81 -2.83 -25.80
CA ARG A 123 -12.30 -2.39 -27.12
C ARG A 123 -12.48 -0.87 -27.17
N SER A 124 -12.07 -0.26 -28.29
CA SER A 124 -12.30 1.15 -28.54
C SER A 124 -13.77 1.42 -28.88
N LYS A 125 -14.42 2.30 -28.11
CA LYS A 125 -15.79 2.78 -28.39
C LYS A 125 -15.83 3.77 -29.56
N ASN A 126 -14.77 4.57 -29.72
CA ASN A 126 -14.66 5.61 -30.75
C ASN A 126 -13.49 5.28 -31.69
N LEU A 127 -13.79 4.61 -32.79
CA LEU A 127 -12.80 4.27 -33.79
C LEU A 127 -12.59 5.44 -34.75
N SER A 128 -11.38 5.99 -34.80
CA SER A 128 -11.02 6.94 -35.84
C SER A 128 -10.92 6.22 -37.20
N ARG A 129 -11.14 6.93 -38.32
CA ARG A 129 -10.91 6.37 -39.67
C ARG A 129 -9.50 5.78 -39.81
N ARG A 130 -8.50 6.42 -39.18
CA ARG A 130 -7.11 5.95 -39.14
C ARG A 130 -6.95 4.66 -38.31
N SER A 131 -7.68 4.52 -37.22
CA SER A 131 -7.70 3.30 -36.39
C SER A 131 -8.32 2.11 -37.13
N LEU A 132 -9.41 2.35 -37.89
CA LEU A 132 -10.04 1.32 -38.74
C LEU A 132 -9.12 0.85 -39.86
N LEU A 133 -8.47 1.78 -40.58
CA LEU A 133 -7.52 1.45 -41.65
C LEU A 133 -6.31 0.64 -41.16
N ARG A 134 -5.95 0.77 -39.88
CA ARG A 134 -4.85 0.03 -39.24
C ARG A 134 -5.31 -1.19 -38.44
N GLY A 135 -6.61 -1.49 -38.39
CA GLY A 135 -7.14 -2.62 -37.60
C GLY A 135 -6.99 -2.46 -36.07
N LYS A 136 -6.70 -1.26 -35.57
CA LYS A 136 -6.48 -1.02 -34.13
C LYS A 136 -7.81 -0.84 -33.40
N LEU A 137 -8.37 -1.98 -32.98
CA LEU A 137 -9.69 -2.06 -32.33
C LEU A 137 -9.62 -2.00 -30.79
N TYR A 138 -8.42 -2.01 -30.22
CA TYR A 138 -8.20 -2.11 -28.78
C TYR A 138 -7.20 -1.06 -28.27
N TYR A 139 -7.27 -0.78 -26.97
CA TYR A 139 -6.30 0.07 -26.26
C TYR A 139 -6.12 -0.43 -24.81
N TYR A 140 -5.00 -0.07 -24.18
CA TYR A 140 -4.76 -0.37 -22.78
C TYR A 140 -5.26 0.75 -21.89
N LYS A 141 -5.97 0.37 -20.83
CA LYS A 141 -6.49 1.29 -19.81
C LYS A 141 -5.94 0.87 -18.45
N PRO A 142 -5.39 1.79 -17.61
CA PRO A 142 -4.77 1.43 -16.34
C PRO A 142 -5.82 1.19 -15.24
N TYR A 143 -6.79 0.30 -15.47
CA TYR A 143 -7.73 -0.07 -14.42
C TYR A 143 -7.01 -0.87 -13.32
N PRO A 144 -7.45 -0.77 -12.05
CA PRO A 144 -6.82 -1.48 -10.96
C PRO A 144 -6.84 -3.00 -11.16
N VAL A 145 -5.69 -3.64 -10.91
CA VAL A 145 -5.49 -5.09 -11.01
C VAL A 145 -4.99 -5.65 -9.69
N LEU A 146 -5.29 -6.92 -9.45
CA LEU A 146 -4.88 -7.59 -8.24
C LEU A 146 -3.36 -7.90 -8.26
N TYR A 147 -2.64 -7.42 -7.25
CA TYR A 147 -1.20 -7.64 -7.09
C TYR A 147 -0.90 -9.09 -6.70
N GLN A 148 -1.62 -9.59 -5.71
CA GLN A 148 -1.51 -10.95 -5.21
C GLN A 148 -2.86 -11.37 -4.64
N GLU A 149 -3.12 -12.67 -4.64
CA GLU A 149 -4.31 -13.25 -4.03
C GLU A 149 -4.48 -12.83 -2.56
N ILE A 150 -5.70 -12.42 -2.23
CA ILE A 150 -6.06 -11.91 -0.91
C ILE A 150 -7.54 -12.18 -0.59
N SER A 151 -7.79 -12.78 0.57
CA SER A 151 -9.14 -13.13 1.03
C SER A 151 -9.56 -12.36 2.29
N PHE A 152 -9.25 -11.06 2.38
CA PHE A 152 -9.56 -10.23 3.56
C PHE A 152 -10.96 -9.63 3.41
N GLU A 153 -11.89 -10.11 4.24
CA GLU A 153 -13.32 -9.84 4.07
C GLU A 153 -13.64 -8.33 4.14
N ARG A 154 -13.04 -7.62 5.10
CA ARG A 154 -13.24 -6.16 5.23
C ARG A 154 -12.72 -5.41 4.01
N GLU A 155 -11.54 -5.75 3.52
CA GLU A 155 -10.95 -5.14 2.32
C GLU A 155 -11.88 -5.34 1.12
N MET A 156 -12.28 -6.58 0.86
CA MET A 156 -13.16 -6.93 -0.26
C MET A 156 -14.53 -6.26 -0.16
N ASN A 157 -15.15 -6.26 1.02
CA ASN A 157 -16.45 -5.62 1.26
C ASN A 157 -16.35 -4.11 1.06
N TYR A 158 -15.32 -3.48 1.62
CA TYR A 158 -15.11 -2.04 1.50
C TYR A 158 -14.89 -1.63 0.06
N LEU A 159 -13.97 -2.27 -0.67
CA LEU A 159 -13.68 -1.92 -2.05
C LEU A 159 -14.89 -2.11 -2.98
N SER A 160 -15.67 -3.19 -2.78
CA SER A 160 -16.92 -3.39 -3.53
C SER A 160 -18.01 -2.35 -3.22
N SER A 161 -17.97 -1.76 -2.02
CA SER A 161 -18.92 -0.69 -1.65
C SER A 161 -18.56 0.67 -2.26
N LEU A 162 -17.29 0.87 -2.66
CA LEU A 162 -16.83 2.13 -3.27
C LEU A 162 -17.12 2.20 -4.77
N CYS A 163 -17.21 1.05 -5.45
CA CYS A 163 -17.39 0.99 -6.90
C CYS A 163 -18.08 -0.32 -7.29
N GLU A 164 -19.21 -0.21 -7.98
CA GLU A 164 -20.01 -1.35 -8.44
C GLU A 164 -19.25 -2.29 -9.40
N LEU A 165 -18.22 -1.76 -10.10
CA LEU A 165 -17.38 -2.57 -10.98
C LEU A 165 -16.42 -3.48 -10.20
N VAL A 166 -16.16 -3.19 -8.91
CA VAL A 166 -15.27 -4.00 -8.07
C VAL A 166 -16.07 -5.14 -7.45
N THR A 167 -15.78 -6.35 -7.91
CA THR A 167 -16.45 -7.58 -7.49
C THR A 167 -15.55 -8.45 -6.62
N LYS A 168 -16.17 -9.32 -5.82
CA LYS A 168 -15.50 -10.23 -4.91
C LYS A 168 -15.30 -11.57 -5.61
N THR A 169 -14.05 -11.95 -5.83
CA THR A 169 -13.68 -13.26 -6.41
C THR A 169 -12.91 -14.09 -5.37
N PRO A 170 -12.76 -15.41 -5.56
CA PRO A 170 -11.94 -16.25 -4.68
C PRO A 170 -10.50 -15.75 -4.53
N GLU A 171 -9.92 -15.20 -5.60
CA GLU A 171 -8.57 -14.67 -5.63
C GLU A 171 -8.49 -13.31 -4.90
N GLY A 172 -9.56 -12.52 -4.91
CA GLY A 172 -9.62 -11.22 -4.24
C GLY A 172 -10.56 -10.22 -4.93
N PRO A 173 -10.43 -8.91 -4.65
CA PRO A 173 -11.20 -7.89 -5.36
C PRO A 173 -10.73 -7.77 -6.82
N GLN A 174 -11.66 -7.75 -7.78
CA GLN A 174 -11.35 -7.60 -9.21
C GLN A 174 -12.31 -6.64 -9.91
N VAL A 175 -11.83 -5.95 -10.94
CA VAL A 175 -12.66 -5.13 -11.83
C VAL A 175 -13.38 -6.05 -12.82
N SER A 176 -14.69 -6.18 -12.68
CA SER A 176 -15.52 -7.11 -13.46
C SER A 176 -15.71 -6.69 -14.92
N ASN A 177 -15.84 -5.39 -15.19
CA ASN A 177 -15.99 -4.85 -16.54
C ASN A 177 -14.96 -3.74 -16.81
N PRO A 178 -13.76 -4.10 -17.29
CA PRO A 178 -12.71 -3.14 -17.63
C PRO A 178 -13.09 -2.14 -18.73
N GLU A 179 -14.00 -2.48 -19.64
CA GLU A 179 -14.40 -1.61 -20.75
C GLU A 179 -15.13 -0.37 -20.25
N THR A 180 -15.99 -0.53 -19.23
CA THR A 180 -16.75 0.56 -18.60
C THR A 180 -16.01 1.24 -17.45
N CYS A 181 -14.95 0.62 -16.92
CA CYS A 181 -14.11 1.23 -15.90
C CYS A 181 -13.48 2.53 -16.41
N SER A 182 -13.61 3.63 -15.67
CA SER A 182 -12.96 4.90 -16.00
C SER A 182 -11.47 4.95 -15.64
N ALA A 183 -10.96 3.91 -14.97
CA ALA A 183 -9.61 3.84 -14.44
C ALA A 183 -9.22 5.04 -13.54
N CYS A 184 -10.19 5.59 -12.81
CA CYS A 184 -9.91 6.64 -11.81
C CYS A 184 -9.02 6.13 -10.66
N GLY A 185 -9.03 4.82 -10.38
CA GLY A 185 -8.22 4.24 -9.32
C GLY A 185 -8.66 4.60 -7.90
N PHE A 186 -9.87 5.15 -7.70
CA PHE A 186 -10.41 5.48 -6.38
C PHE A 186 -10.42 4.29 -5.41
N CYS A 187 -10.81 3.10 -5.88
CA CYS A 187 -10.75 1.87 -5.09
C CYS A 187 -9.31 1.48 -4.70
N SER A 188 -8.33 1.72 -5.58
CA SER A 188 -6.92 1.58 -5.19
C SER A 188 -6.55 2.64 -4.14
N GLY A 189 -6.85 3.92 -4.36
CA GLY A 189 -6.50 5.00 -3.44
C GLY A 189 -7.07 4.87 -2.02
N MET A 190 -8.22 4.20 -1.87
CA MET A 190 -8.90 3.96 -0.59
C MET A 190 -8.59 2.58 0.04
N SER A 191 -7.92 1.67 -0.67
CA SER A 191 -7.59 0.32 -0.19
C SER A 191 -6.74 0.35 1.09
N PHE A 192 -7.14 -0.40 2.13
CA PHE A 192 -6.40 -0.45 3.39
C PHE A 192 -5.06 -1.18 3.24
N LEU A 193 -5.02 -2.20 2.37
CA LEU A 193 -3.93 -3.17 2.30
C LEU A 193 -3.03 -3.00 1.08
N GLY A 194 -3.49 -2.36 0.01
CA GLY A 194 -2.70 -2.10 -1.20
C GLY A 194 -2.52 -3.31 -2.11
N TYR A 195 -3.59 -4.09 -2.29
CA TYR A 195 -3.56 -5.27 -3.18
C TYR A 195 -4.29 -5.04 -4.50
N LEU A 196 -5.29 -4.17 -4.54
CA LEU A 196 -5.91 -3.73 -5.78
C LEU A 196 -5.16 -2.49 -6.25
N GLU A 197 -4.20 -2.67 -7.14
CA GLU A 197 -3.19 -1.67 -7.49
C GLU A 197 -3.40 -1.13 -8.91
N VAL A 198 -3.10 0.15 -9.13
CA VAL A 198 -3.09 0.73 -10.47
C VAL A 198 -1.76 0.35 -11.13
N PRO A 199 -1.76 -0.28 -12.32
CA PRO A 199 -0.61 -1.02 -12.85
C PRO A 199 0.65 -0.19 -13.13
N ASN A 200 0.51 1.13 -13.32
CA ASN A 200 1.60 2.09 -13.53
C ASN A 200 1.76 3.09 -12.38
N PHE A 201 1.13 2.82 -11.23
CA PHE A 201 1.21 3.62 -10.01
C PHE A 201 1.08 2.72 -8.77
N THR A 202 1.90 1.67 -8.73
CA THR A 202 1.86 0.63 -7.71
C THR A 202 2.69 1.00 -6.48
N THR A 203 2.44 0.36 -5.34
CA THR A 203 3.22 0.55 -4.11
C THR A 203 4.73 0.36 -4.33
N ASP A 204 5.13 -0.70 -5.03
CA ASP A 204 6.56 -1.00 -5.27
C ASP A 204 7.21 0.04 -6.20
N GLN A 205 6.46 0.53 -7.20
CA GLN A 205 6.90 1.60 -8.10
C GLN A 205 7.17 2.91 -7.35
N ILE A 206 6.30 3.29 -6.40
CA ILE A 206 6.50 4.50 -5.60
C ILE A 206 7.72 4.36 -4.69
N ILE A 207 7.90 3.19 -4.07
CA ILE A 207 9.08 2.91 -3.24
C ILE A 207 10.37 3.05 -4.06
N ALA A 208 10.41 2.44 -5.25
CA ALA A 208 11.59 2.50 -6.12
C ALA A 208 11.88 3.92 -6.61
N TYR A 209 10.84 4.68 -6.97
CA TYR A 209 10.96 6.09 -7.33
C TYR A 209 11.57 6.91 -6.19
N LEU A 210 11.06 6.76 -4.96
CA LEU A 210 11.55 7.52 -3.80
C LEU A 210 12.94 7.11 -3.36
N ASN A 211 13.27 5.82 -3.40
CA ASN A 211 14.62 5.35 -3.06
C ASN A 211 15.66 5.84 -4.05
N ALA A 212 15.32 5.94 -5.34
CA ALA A 212 16.18 6.55 -6.34
C ALA A 212 16.36 8.06 -6.08
N LEU A 213 15.28 8.79 -5.76
CA LEU A 213 15.40 10.20 -5.37
C LEU A 213 16.24 10.36 -4.11
N ALA A 214 16.02 9.57 -3.05
CA ALA A 214 16.80 9.64 -1.82
C ALA A 214 18.31 9.42 -2.06
N LYS A 215 18.66 8.67 -3.12
CA LYS A 215 20.05 8.41 -3.53
C LYS A 215 20.67 9.52 -4.36
N TYR A 216 19.94 10.02 -5.35
CA TYR A 216 20.52 10.85 -6.40
C TYR A 216 20.11 12.31 -6.33
N ALA A 217 19.00 12.63 -5.65
CA ALA A 217 18.51 14.00 -5.56
C ALA A 217 19.51 14.86 -4.76
N PRO A 218 19.91 16.03 -5.29
CA PRO A 218 20.66 17.00 -4.50
C PRO A 218 19.92 17.36 -3.20
N ASN A 219 20.70 17.68 -2.17
CA ASN A 219 20.20 17.98 -0.81
C ASN A 219 20.62 19.38 -0.31
N ASP A 220 20.99 20.26 -1.25
CA ASP A 220 21.34 21.66 -0.99
C ASP A 220 20.09 22.53 -0.72
N LYS A 221 18.93 22.12 -1.21
CA LYS A 221 17.65 22.85 -1.08
C LYS A 221 16.51 21.92 -0.63
N PRO A 222 15.41 22.46 -0.09
CA PRO A 222 14.20 21.70 0.16
C PRO A 222 13.74 21.03 -1.13
N SER A 223 13.18 19.82 -1.01
CA SER A 223 12.75 19.05 -2.17
C SER A 223 11.30 18.64 -2.04
N VAL A 224 10.55 18.79 -3.11
CA VAL A 224 9.13 18.47 -3.21
C VAL A 224 8.95 17.30 -4.15
N VAL A 225 8.15 16.32 -3.74
CA VAL A 225 7.55 15.38 -4.68
C VAL A 225 6.16 15.87 -5.00
N LEU A 226 5.97 16.33 -6.23
CA LEU A 226 4.72 16.88 -6.73
C LEU A 226 3.90 15.78 -7.39
N ILE A 227 2.92 15.22 -6.68
CA ILE A 227 2.01 14.22 -7.21
C ILE A 227 0.94 14.89 -8.06
N THR A 228 0.82 14.48 -9.32
CA THR A 228 -0.08 15.13 -10.26
C THR A 228 -0.51 14.21 -11.39
N CYS A 229 -1.52 14.59 -12.17
CA CYS A 229 -2.02 13.79 -13.30
C CYS A 229 -1.23 14.06 -14.58
N ASN A 230 -1.29 13.16 -15.56
CA ASN A 230 -0.60 13.33 -16.85
C ASN A 230 -1.08 14.54 -17.71
N LYS A 231 -2.14 15.23 -17.28
CA LYS A 231 -2.75 16.35 -18.02
C LYS A 231 -2.22 17.74 -17.64
N ILE A 232 -1.40 17.87 -16.60
CA ILE A 232 -0.73 19.15 -16.30
C ILE A 232 0.15 19.59 -17.45
N GLY A 233 0.18 20.88 -17.75
CA GLY A 233 1.14 21.51 -18.66
C GLY A 233 2.50 21.75 -17.99
N LYS A 234 2.87 23.03 -17.85
CA LYS A 234 4.14 23.46 -17.25
C LYS A 234 4.04 23.46 -15.72
N ILE A 235 5.09 23.01 -15.03
CA ILE A 235 5.21 23.11 -13.57
C ILE A 235 5.96 24.42 -13.26
N PRO A 236 5.53 25.22 -12.27
CA PRO A 236 6.26 26.43 -11.88
C PRO A 236 7.70 26.08 -11.48
N GLN A 237 8.67 26.73 -12.12
CA GLN A 237 10.07 26.66 -11.72
C GLN A 237 10.32 27.77 -10.70
N LEU A 238 10.85 27.41 -9.55
CA LEU A 238 11.09 28.34 -8.44
C LEU A 238 12.51 28.14 -7.91
N ASP A 239 13.22 29.25 -7.71
CA ASP A 239 14.52 29.21 -7.08
C ASP A 239 14.41 28.78 -5.61
N GLY A 240 15.43 28.06 -5.13
CA GLY A 240 15.52 27.64 -3.74
C GLY A 240 14.73 26.38 -3.38
N ILE A 241 14.19 25.65 -4.36
CA ILE A 241 13.51 24.37 -4.15
C ILE A 241 13.80 23.43 -5.32
N HIS A 242 13.87 22.13 -5.07
CA HIS A 242 13.91 21.10 -6.12
C HIS A 242 12.54 20.45 -6.26
N ILE A 243 11.99 20.41 -7.47
CA ILE A 243 10.68 19.81 -7.71
C ILE A 243 10.84 18.50 -8.49
N TYR A 244 10.25 17.43 -7.96
CA TYR A 244 10.24 16.09 -8.56
C TYR A 244 8.81 15.65 -8.89
N PRO A 245 8.35 15.85 -10.13
CA PRO A 245 6.99 15.49 -10.54
C PRO A 245 6.80 13.98 -10.56
N LEU A 246 5.77 13.50 -9.86
CA LEU A 246 5.37 12.09 -9.83
C LEU A 246 3.98 11.94 -10.47
N ILE A 247 3.93 11.34 -11.65
CA ILE A 247 2.68 11.19 -12.40
C ILE A 247 1.84 10.03 -11.85
N ALA A 248 0.65 10.37 -11.39
CA ALA A 248 -0.44 9.44 -11.11
C ALA A 248 -1.42 9.40 -12.30
N PRO A 249 -2.04 8.24 -12.62
CA PRO A 249 -3.11 8.17 -13.61
C PRO A 249 -4.31 9.06 -13.26
N CYS A 250 -4.59 9.20 -11.97
CA CYS A 250 -5.52 10.17 -11.43
C CYS A 250 -5.17 10.46 -9.97
N ILE A 251 -5.49 11.65 -9.45
CA ILE A 251 -5.31 11.93 -8.02
C ILE A 251 -6.15 10.98 -7.15
N SER A 252 -7.26 10.45 -7.66
CA SER A 252 -8.05 9.47 -6.91
C SER A 252 -7.31 8.16 -6.60
N SER A 253 -6.20 7.85 -7.28
CA SER A 253 -5.38 6.66 -6.97
C SER A 253 -4.32 6.90 -5.89
N VAL A 254 -4.15 8.13 -5.40
CA VAL A 254 -3.13 8.45 -4.40
C VAL A 254 -3.58 7.92 -3.04
N HIS A 255 -2.79 7.04 -2.42
CA HIS A 255 -3.05 6.51 -1.09
C HIS A 255 -2.32 7.33 -0.01
N ASP A 256 -2.86 7.42 1.21
CA ASP A 256 -2.28 8.24 2.28
C ASP A 256 -0.85 7.81 2.67
N SER A 257 -0.58 6.50 2.62
CA SER A 257 0.77 5.98 2.87
C SER A 257 1.80 6.53 1.88
N PHE A 258 1.41 6.93 0.67
CA PHE A 258 2.34 7.52 -0.30
C PHE A 258 2.80 8.91 0.16
N LEU A 259 1.90 9.71 0.71
CA LEU A 259 2.25 11.02 1.29
C LEU A 259 3.18 10.86 2.49
N MET A 260 2.86 9.89 3.36
CA MET A 260 3.67 9.60 4.54
C MET A 260 5.08 9.14 4.18
N ILE A 261 5.23 8.24 3.20
CA ILE A 261 6.58 7.78 2.80
C ILE A 261 7.36 8.85 2.05
N ILE A 262 6.71 9.73 1.29
CA ILE A 262 7.37 10.88 0.66
C ILE A 262 8.01 11.75 1.75
N PHE A 263 7.23 12.12 2.76
CA PHE A 263 7.71 12.91 3.89
C PHE A 263 8.81 12.20 4.68
N ALA A 264 8.60 10.93 5.05
CA ALA A 264 9.59 10.15 5.79
C ALA A 264 10.89 9.90 5.00
N SER A 265 10.84 9.86 3.66
CA SER A 265 12.04 9.74 2.80
C SER A 265 12.80 11.07 2.67
N GLY A 266 12.28 12.16 3.25
CA GLY A 266 12.91 13.47 3.26
C GLY A 266 12.41 14.43 2.18
N PHE A 267 11.20 14.26 1.65
CA PHE A 267 10.64 15.14 0.62
C PHE A 267 9.30 15.71 1.07
N TYR A 268 8.97 16.95 0.73
CA TYR A 268 7.64 17.50 1.01
C TYR A 268 6.63 16.97 -0.02
N PRO A 269 5.54 16.29 0.39
CA PRO A 269 4.50 15.86 -0.54
C PRO A 269 3.57 17.02 -0.89
N VAL A 270 3.35 17.25 -2.17
CA VAL A 270 2.33 18.19 -2.67
C VAL A 270 1.45 17.47 -3.68
N VAL A 271 0.13 17.57 -3.55
CA VAL A 271 -0.81 16.99 -4.51
C VAL A 271 -1.42 18.09 -5.35
N PHE A 272 -1.34 17.97 -6.67
CA PHE A 272 -1.79 19.01 -7.60
C PHE A 272 -2.68 18.47 -8.72
N SER A 273 -3.87 19.05 -8.87
CA SER A 273 -4.87 18.66 -9.87
C SER A 273 -5.55 19.87 -10.53
N PRO A 274 -4.92 20.49 -11.54
CA PRO A 274 -5.44 21.74 -12.11
C PRO A 274 -6.46 21.62 -13.24
N ASP A 275 -6.66 20.42 -13.80
CA ASP A 275 -7.52 20.26 -14.97
C ASP A 275 -9.00 20.38 -14.60
N ASN A 276 -9.54 21.58 -14.76
CA ASN A 276 -10.94 21.89 -14.51
C ASN A 276 -11.91 21.22 -15.49
N LYS A 277 -11.43 20.73 -16.65
CA LYS A 277 -12.21 20.03 -17.67
C LYS A 277 -12.10 18.51 -17.54
N CYS A 278 -11.41 18.00 -16.52
CA CYS A 278 -11.27 16.56 -16.33
C CYS A 278 -12.61 15.94 -15.90
N GLU A 279 -13.08 14.94 -16.65
CA GLU A 279 -14.29 14.16 -16.32
C GLU A 279 -14.19 13.44 -14.96
N LEU A 280 -12.97 13.20 -14.46
CA LEU A 280 -12.71 12.54 -13.17
C LEU A 280 -12.51 13.52 -12.02
N ARG A 281 -12.71 14.82 -12.25
CA ARG A 281 -12.40 15.87 -11.26
C ARG A 281 -13.16 15.67 -9.95
N ASP A 282 -14.45 15.36 -10.01
CA ASP A 282 -15.26 15.21 -8.79
C ASP A 282 -14.79 14.00 -7.96
N ILE A 283 -14.41 12.90 -8.61
CA ILE A 283 -13.85 11.72 -7.93
C ILE A 283 -12.48 12.04 -7.32
N ALA A 284 -11.64 12.81 -8.04
CA ALA A 284 -10.37 13.28 -7.52
C ALA A 284 -10.54 14.19 -6.28
N LYS A 285 -11.54 15.08 -6.30
CA LYS A 285 -11.89 15.93 -5.14
C LYS A 285 -12.38 15.12 -3.96
N LEU A 286 -13.28 14.18 -4.18
CA LEU A 286 -13.75 13.26 -3.12
C LEU A 286 -12.57 12.52 -2.48
N ARG A 287 -11.60 12.07 -3.29
CA ARG A 287 -10.38 11.46 -2.75
C ARG A 287 -9.56 12.45 -1.95
N ALA A 288 -9.36 13.66 -2.48
CA ALA A 288 -8.58 14.71 -1.83
C ALA A 288 -9.20 15.12 -0.49
N GLU A 289 -10.53 15.21 -0.38
CA GLU A 289 -11.26 15.46 0.87
C GLU A 289 -11.00 14.37 1.91
N ALA A 290 -11.06 13.10 1.51
CA ALA A 290 -10.77 11.95 2.37
C ALA A 290 -9.28 11.74 2.68
N MET A 291 -8.38 12.50 2.03
CA MET A 291 -6.95 12.38 2.18
C MET A 291 -6.48 12.90 3.54
N MET A 292 -5.48 12.22 4.09
CA MET A 292 -4.74 12.72 5.24
C MET A 292 -4.20 14.13 4.95
N LYS A 293 -4.52 15.10 5.82
CA LYS A 293 -4.19 16.52 5.62
C LYS A 293 -2.85 16.94 6.20
N LYS A 294 -2.32 16.15 7.13
CA LYS A 294 -1.02 16.39 7.78
C LYS A 294 -0.41 15.07 8.20
N PHE A 295 0.91 15.04 8.39
CA PHE A 295 1.57 13.86 8.93
C PHE A 295 1.15 13.66 10.40
N PRO A 296 0.68 12.46 10.82
CA PRO A 296 0.15 12.24 12.16
C PRO A 296 1.19 12.55 13.25
N GLY A 297 0.77 13.29 14.27
CA GLY A 297 1.64 13.72 15.36
C GLY A 297 2.48 14.96 15.04
N THR A 298 2.28 15.63 13.90
CA THR A 298 3.00 16.85 13.52
C THR A 298 2.05 17.94 13.01
N GLU A 299 2.60 19.14 12.76
CA GLU A 299 1.91 20.24 12.06
C GLU A 299 2.29 20.33 10.57
N ILE A 300 2.98 19.32 10.04
CA ILE A 300 3.38 19.29 8.63
C ILE A 300 2.21 18.89 7.75
N ASN A 301 1.69 19.85 6.99
CA ASN A 301 0.55 19.66 6.11
C ASN A 301 0.92 18.96 4.79
N PHE A 302 -0.04 18.24 4.24
CA PHE A 302 -0.03 17.65 2.92
C PHE A 302 -0.99 18.44 2.02
N PRO A 303 -0.51 19.51 1.35
CA PRO A 303 -1.37 20.38 0.57
C PRO A 303 -1.95 19.66 -0.65
N TYR A 304 -3.24 19.89 -0.89
CA TYR A 304 -3.92 19.59 -2.15
C TYR A 304 -4.29 20.92 -2.80
N VAL A 305 -3.80 21.14 -4.01
CA VAL A 305 -3.97 22.40 -4.75
C VAL A 305 -4.63 22.15 -6.11
N GLU A 306 -5.50 23.06 -6.53
CA GLU A 306 -6.21 23.00 -7.82
C GLU A 306 -5.82 24.13 -8.77
N ASP A 307 -5.11 25.15 -8.28
CA ASP A 307 -4.72 26.32 -9.07
C ASP A 307 -3.21 26.51 -9.11
N PHE A 308 -2.70 27.06 -10.21
CA PHE A 308 -1.27 27.30 -10.38
C PHE A 308 -0.72 28.38 -9.45
N LYS A 309 -1.49 29.44 -9.16
CA LYS A 309 -1.05 30.49 -8.23
C LYS A 309 -1.01 29.95 -6.80
N GLU A 310 -2.00 29.13 -6.43
CA GLU A 310 -2.01 28.45 -5.14
C GLU A 310 -0.81 27.49 -5.00
N LEU A 311 -0.53 26.70 -6.04
CA LEU A 311 0.66 25.85 -6.09
C LEU A 311 1.94 26.67 -5.90
N GLU A 312 2.08 27.80 -6.59
CA GLU A 312 3.26 28.66 -6.47
C GLU A 312 3.43 29.22 -5.04
N LEU A 313 2.33 29.61 -4.38
CA LEU A 313 2.35 30.05 -2.98
C LEU A 313 2.78 28.94 -2.03
N VAL A 314 2.25 27.72 -2.22
CA VAL A 314 2.62 26.55 -1.42
C VAL A 314 4.12 26.23 -1.59
N LEU A 315 4.60 26.21 -2.83
CA LEU A 315 6.01 25.92 -3.13
C LEU A 315 6.94 27.00 -2.55
N LYS A 316 6.56 28.29 -2.61
CA LYS A 316 7.29 29.39 -1.95
C LYS A 316 7.30 29.26 -0.42
N GLY A 317 6.24 28.72 0.18
CA GLY A 317 6.25 28.39 1.61
C GLY A 317 7.27 27.31 1.93
N ILE A 318 7.32 26.26 1.11
CA ILE A 318 8.23 25.12 1.29
C ILE A 318 9.69 25.51 0.99
N SER A 319 9.95 26.40 0.03
CA SER A 319 11.32 26.85 -0.29
C SER A 319 12.01 27.55 0.89
N ASN A 320 11.23 28.09 1.84
CA ASN A 320 11.73 28.70 3.08
C ASN A 320 11.76 27.71 4.26
N SER A 321 11.39 26.44 4.04
CA SER A 321 11.41 25.40 5.06
C SER A 321 12.79 24.75 5.16
N GLN A 322 13.01 23.97 6.22
CA GLN A 322 14.27 23.24 6.41
C GLN A 322 14.45 22.11 5.39
N ASN A 323 15.70 21.81 5.05
CA ASN A 323 16.02 20.59 4.30
C ASN A 323 15.76 19.38 5.20
N LEU A 324 15.02 18.40 4.68
CA LEU A 324 14.75 17.17 5.39
C LEU A 324 15.86 16.16 5.11
N GLU A 325 16.27 15.43 6.15
CA GLU A 325 17.24 14.34 5.99
C GLU A 325 16.68 13.25 5.07
N ARG A 326 17.51 12.76 4.15
CA ARG A 326 17.13 11.68 3.23
C ARG A 326 17.07 10.36 3.98
N SER A 327 16.10 9.52 3.63
CA SER A 327 16.07 8.16 4.13
C SER A 327 15.55 7.20 3.10
N TYR A 328 16.08 5.97 3.20
CA TYR A 328 15.75 4.88 2.31
C TYR A 328 14.66 4.03 2.94
N ILE A 329 13.67 3.69 2.12
CA ILE A 329 12.68 2.68 2.45
C ILE A 329 13.38 1.33 2.36
N PRO A 330 13.46 0.55 3.47
CA PRO A 330 14.19 -0.71 3.49
C PRO A 330 13.60 -1.73 2.50
N GLN A 331 14.47 -2.44 1.77
CA GLN A 331 14.03 -3.47 0.82
C GLN A 331 13.43 -4.70 1.51
N ASP A 332 13.81 -4.94 2.77
CA ASP A 332 13.33 -6.02 3.63
C ASP A 332 12.06 -5.66 4.41
N LEU A 333 11.52 -4.44 4.20
CA LEU A 333 10.25 -4.05 4.81
C LEU A 333 9.17 -5.08 4.42
N PRO A 334 8.46 -5.68 5.39
CA PRO A 334 7.53 -6.77 5.10
C PRO A 334 6.27 -6.24 4.39
N LEU A 335 6.31 -6.20 3.07
CA LEU A 335 5.20 -5.84 2.18
C LEU A 335 4.31 -7.06 1.85
N SER A 336 4.14 -7.97 2.81
CA SER A 336 3.25 -9.12 2.66
C SER A 336 1.81 -8.71 3.00
N ARG A 337 1.21 -9.25 4.06
CA ARG A 337 -0.22 -9.13 4.41
C ARG A 337 -0.77 -7.71 4.50
N SER A 338 0.09 -6.71 4.70
CA SER A 338 -0.32 -5.34 4.99
C SER A 338 0.60 -4.31 4.34
N ARG A 339 0.83 -4.41 3.02
CA ARG A 339 1.78 -3.60 2.23
C ARG A 339 1.82 -2.13 2.63
N ARG A 340 0.69 -1.44 2.48
CA ARG A 340 0.58 0.01 2.77
C ARG A 340 0.60 0.34 4.25
N ARG A 341 0.21 -0.61 5.11
CA ARG A 341 0.34 -0.44 6.57
C ARG A 341 1.80 -0.49 7.00
N SER A 342 2.58 -1.42 6.46
CA SER A 342 4.00 -1.53 6.77
C SER A 342 4.73 -0.24 6.41
N LEU A 343 4.38 0.38 5.28
CA LEU A 343 4.89 1.71 4.89
C LEU A 343 4.48 2.82 5.86
N MET A 344 3.22 2.84 6.27
CA MET A 344 2.72 3.81 7.26
C MET A 344 3.48 3.71 8.60
N LEU A 345 3.71 2.49 9.08
CA LEU A 345 4.44 2.23 10.33
C LEU A 345 5.92 2.57 10.21
N TRP A 346 6.54 2.25 9.07
CA TRP A 346 7.90 2.69 8.77
C TRP A 346 7.98 4.22 8.78
N SER A 347 7.06 4.92 8.12
CA SER A 347 7.05 6.39 8.10
C SER A 347 6.95 7.00 9.50
N LEU A 348 6.05 6.49 10.35
CA LEU A 348 5.94 6.95 11.73
C LEU A 348 7.23 6.72 12.52
N SER A 349 7.79 5.51 12.43
CA SER A 349 9.04 5.17 13.11
C SER A 349 10.23 5.96 12.60
N GLU A 350 10.24 6.33 11.32
CA GLU A 350 11.33 7.03 10.68
C GLU A 350 11.30 8.52 11.03
N VAL A 351 10.11 9.14 10.98
CA VAL A 351 9.93 10.54 11.38
C VAL A 351 10.14 10.71 12.89
N SER A 352 9.74 9.74 13.72
CA SER A 352 9.94 9.82 15.18
C SER A 352 11.42 9.86 15.61
N LYS A 353 12.35 9.46 14.74
CA LYS A 353 13.80 9.59 15.00
C LYS A 353 14.28 11.03 14.92
N ARG A 354 13.55 11.90 14.21
CA ARG A 354 13.98 13.25 13.82
C ARG A 354 13.09 14.33 14.41
N MET A 355 11.85 13.99 14.75
CA MET A 355 10.83 14.91 15.27
C MET A 355 10.07 14.25 16.43
N VAL A 356 9.70 15.06 17.42
CA VAL A 356 8.79 14.61 18.49
C VAL A 356 7.37 14.60 17.94
N LEU A 357 6.73 13.43 17.99
CA LEU A 357 5.35 13.25 17.56
C LEU A 357 4.39 13.51 18.74
N ASN A 358 3.28 14.20 18.48
CA ASN A 358 2.18 14.32 19.45
C ASN A 358 1.52 12.94 19.64
N GLU A 359 1.83 12.32 20.77
CA GLU A 359 1.36 11.00 21.17
C GLU A 359 -0.17 10.84 21.27
N GLU A 360 -0.90 11.93 21.49
CA GLU A 360 -2.37 11.92 21.59
C GLU A 360 -3.07 12.00 20.23
N ASP A 361 -2.33 12.29 19.15
CA ASP A 361 -2.90 12.41 17.82
C ASP A 361 -3.37 11.04 17.30
N GLU A 362 -4.50 11.03 16.63
CA GLU A 362 -5.08 9.82 16.05
C GLU A 362 -4.45 9.52 14.68
N ILE A 363 -4.40 8.24 14.32
CA ILE A 363 -3.87 7.82 13.03
C ILE A 363 -5.02 7.33 12.14
N PRO A 364 -5.42 8.14 11.13
CA PRO A 364 -6.45 7.75 10.18
C PRO A 364 -6.24 6.35 9.60
N GLY A 365 -7.30 5.56 9.59
CA GLY A 365 -7.30 4.20 9.03
C GLY A 365 -6.73 3.12 9.97
N VAL A 366 -6.21 3.45 11.16
CA VAL A 366 -5.82 2.47 12.19
C VAL A 366 -6.89 2.45 13.27
N TYR A 367 -7.56 1.32 13.50
CA TYR A 367 -8.72 1.28 14.39
C TYR A 367 -8.40 0.80 15.80
N GLU A 368 -8.88 1.54 16.80
CA GLU A 368 -8.68 1.20 18.20
C GLU A 368 -9.59 0.03 18.58
N VAL A 369 -9.00 -1.00 19.19
CA VAL A 369 -9.73 -2.14 19.74
C VAL A 369 -9.51 -2.20 21.24
N ILE A 370 -10.62 -2.20 21.98
CA ILE A 370 -10.62 -2.27 23.44
C ILE A 370 -11.11 -3.66 23.84
N VAL A 371 -10.41 -4.28 24.79
CA VAL A 371 -10.84 -5.53 25.42
C VAL A 371 -11.13 -5.25 26.88
N ASP A 372 -12.35 -5.59 27.32
CA ASP A 372 -12.76 -5.52 28.71
C ASP A 372 -12.10 -6.67 29.50
N PRO A 373 -11.16 -6.37 30.41
CA PRO A 373 -10.45 -7.39 31.17
C PRO A 373 -11.34 -8.06 32.22
N ASN A 374 -12.54 -7.55 32.52
CA ASN A 374 -13.47 -8.19 33.45
C ASN A 374 -14.35 -9.24 32.73
N LYS A 375 -14.62 -9.05 31.44
CA LYS A 375 -15.43 -9.99 30.63
C LYS A 375 -14.59 -10.99 29.85
N CYS A 376 -13.35 -10.65 29.50
CA CYS A 376 -12.51 -11.53 28.69
C CYS A 376 -12.14 -12.83 29.43
N VAL A 377 -12.47 -13.97 28.84
CA VAL A 377 -12.18 -15.30 29.41
C VAL A 377 -10.97 -16.01 28.79
N LEU A 378 -10.19 -15.33 27.95
CA LEU A 378 -9.00 -15.88 27.26
C LEU A 378 -9.30 -17.12 26.37
N CYS A 379 -10.46 -17.17 25.69
CA CYS A 379 -10.82 -18.28 24.79
C CYS A 379 -10.11 -18.29 23.41
N GLY A 380 -9.40 -17.22 23.07
CA GLY A 380 -8.63 -17.09 21.82
C GLY A 380 -9.45 -16.96 20.54
N VAL A 381 -10.77 -16.76 20.61
CA VAL A 381 -11.62 -16.57 19.41
C VAL A 381 -11.21 -15.30 18.63
N CYS A 382 -10.81 -14.23 19.33
CA CYS A 382 -10.30 -13.01 18.69
C CYS A 382 -9.00 -13.25 17.89
N VAL A 383 -8.11 -14.11 18.38
CA VAL A 383 -6.86 -14.51 17.71
C VAL A 383 -7.18 -15.25 16.41
N ARG A 384 -8.05 -16.26 16.47
CA ARG A 384 -8.42 -17.08 15.30
C ARG A 384 -9.24 -16.32 14.25
N SER A 385 -10.01 -15.31 14.67
CA SER A 385 -10.91 -14.58 13.77
C SER A 385 -10.26 -13.38 13.06
N CYS A 386 -9.12 -12.89 13.55
CA CYS A 386 -8.46 -11.70 13.03
C CYS A 386 -7.54 -12.03 11.85
N GLN A 387 -7.94 -11.63 10.64
CA GLN A 387 -7.13 -11.84 9.43
C GLN A 387 -5.81 -11.03 9.43
N MET A 388 -5.81 -9.90 10.15
CA MET A 388 -4.64 -9.03 10.33
C MET A 388 -3.70 -9.50 11.45
N LEU A 389 -4.03 -10.59 12.17
CA LEU A 389 -3.25 -11.11 13.29
C LEU A 389 -2.95 -10.08 14.40
N VAL A 390 -3.88 -9.13 14.60
CA VAL A 390 -3.78 -8.10 15.65
C VAL A 390 -3.67 -8.72 17.04
N PHE A 391 -4.31 -9.87 17.30
CA PHE A 391 -4.27 -10.53 18.60
C PHE A 391 -3.28 -11.68 18.60
N ASP A 392 -2.54 -11.82 19.69
CA ASP A 392 -1.60 -12.91 19.93
C ASP A 392 -1.82 -13.47 21.34
N MET A 393 -1.81 -14.81 21.47
CA MET A 393 -2.00 -15.48 22.76
C MET A 393 -0.77 -16.31 23.07
N LYS A 394 -0.11 -15.98 24.17
CA LYS A 394 1.08 -16.69 24.66
C LYS A 394 0.73 -17.43 25.94
N ASN A 395 0.81 -18.76 25.86
CA ASN A 395 0.60 -19.64 26.99
C ASN A 395 1.95 -20.22 27.42
N ASN A 396 2.24 -20.18 28.71
CA ASN A 396 3.34 -20.91 29.35
C ASN A 396 2.76 -21.79 30.46
N PRO A 397 3.54 -22.67 31.11
CA PRO A 397 3.02 -23.60 32.13
C PRO A 397 2.31 -22.95 33.33
N GLU A 398 2.49 -21.64 33.55
CA GLU A 398 1.97 -20.92 34.71
C GLU A 398 0.92 -19.87 34.36
N THR A 399 0.99 -19.27 33.17
CA THR A 399 0.18 -18.11 32.77
C THR A 399 -0.25 -18.19 31.31
N SER A 400 -1.44 -17.65 31.05
CA SER A 400 -1.98 -17.37 29.73
C SER A 400 -2.13 -15.87 29.57
N ASN A 401 -1.53 -15.34 28.51
CA ASN A 401 -1.46 -13.91 28.24
C ASN A 401 -2.03 -13.61 26.86
N LEU A 402 -2.98 -12.67 26.81
CA LEU A 402 -3.50 -12.09 25.57
C LEU A 402 -2.81 -10.76 25.31
N TYR A 403 -2.15 -10.67 24.17
CA TYR A 403 -1.58 -9.46 23.61
C TYR A 403 -2.41 -8.98 22.42
N TYR A 404 -2.31 -7.69 22.13
CA TYR A 404 -2.63 -7.18 20.80
C TYR A 404 -1.46 -6.36 20.22
N ASP A 405 -1.51 -6.07 18.93
CA ASP A 405 -0.74 -5.04 18.26
C ASP A 405 -1.69 -4.24 17.37
N LEU A 406 -2.12 -3.07 17.86
CA LEU A 406 -3.14 -2.25 17.19
C LEU A 406 -2.64 -1.63 15.88
N SER A 407 -1.33 -1.62 15.64
CA SER A 407 -0.69 -1.11 14.43
C SER A 407 -1.29 -1.68 13.15
N TYR A 408 -1.75 -2.93 13.18
CA TYR A 408 -2.30 -3.64 12.03
C TYR A 408 -3.83 -3.67 11.98
N CYS A 409 -4.50 -3.05 12.95
CA CYS A 409 -5.95 -3.11 13.01
C CYS A 409 -6.58 -2.25 11.90
N ILE A 410 -7.18 -2.94 10.93
CA ILE A 410 -8.04 -2.32 9.93
C ILE A 410 -9.49 -2.20 10.41
N GLY A 411 -9.84 -2.60 11.63
CA GLY A 411 -11.19 -2.45 12.18
C GLY A 411 -12.25 -3.41 11.61
N SER A 412 -11.92 -4.63 11.15
CA SER A 412 -12.88 -5.57 10.55
C SER A 412 -14.07 -5.97 11.44
N GLN A 413 -13.99 -5.67 12.74
CA GLN A 413 -14.97 -6.02 13.77
C GLN A 413 -15.27 -7.52 13.87
N ARG A 414 -14.46 -8.40 13.26
CA ARG A 414 -14.61 -9.86 13.38
C ARG A 414 -14.42 -10.32 14.83
N CYS A 415 -13.46 -9.73 15.54
CA CYS A 415 -13.25 -9.98 16.97
C CYS A 415 -14.46 -9.57 17.83
N VAL A 416 -15.14 -8.47 17.48
CA VAL A 416 -16.35 -8.00 18.16
C VAL A 416 -17.50 -8.97 17.91
N ARG A 417 -17.79 -9.29 16.64
CA ARG A 417 -18.89 -10.18 16.25
C ARG A 417 -18.75 -11.59 16.82
N ASN A 418 -17.52 -12.10 16.91
CA ASN A 418 -17.26 -13.48 17.31
C ASN A 418 -16.94 -13.65 18.80
N CYS A 419 -16.84 -12.57 19.60
CA CYS A 419 -16.54 -12.70 21.02
C CYS A 419 -17.79 -13.20 21.79
N PRO A 420 -17.79 -14.42 22.35
CA PRO A 420 -18.96 -14.95 23.05
C PRO A 420 -19.31 -14.16 24.31
N GLU A 421 -18.29 -13.60 24.98
CA GLU A 421 -18.45 -12.81 26.20
C GLU A 421 -18.71 -11.32 25.93
N LYS A 422 -18.80 -10.92 24.65
CA LYS A 422 -18.93 -9.50 24.22
C LYS A 422 -17.88 -8.61 24.89
N ALA A 423 -16.67 -9.11 25.06
CA ALA A 423 -15.58 -8.44 25.76
C ALA A 423 -14.76 -7.50 24.86
N VAL A 424 -15.04 -7.41 23.56
CA VAL A 424 -14.21 -6.67 22.60
C VAL A 424 -15.06 -5.61 21.91
N TYR A 425 -14.53 -4.39 21.79
CA TYR A 425 -15.19 -3.23 21.19
C TYR A 425 -14.24 -2.44 20.28
N VAL A 426 -14.78 -1.69 19.31
CA VAL A 426 -14.02 -0.76 18.46
C VAL A 426 -14.54 0.65 18.73
N LYS A 427 -13.66 1.60 19.07
CA LYS A 427 -14.05 2.94 19.58
C LYS A 427 -13.76 4.10 18.64
N GLY A 428 -12.80 3.95 17.71
CA GLY A 428 -12.38 5.01 16.81
C GLY A 428 -11.05 4.68 16.15
N PHE A 429 -10.22 5.71 15.92
CA PHE A 429 -8.86 5.53 15.46
C PHE A 429 -7.86 5.39 16.63
N VAL A 430 -6.74 4.71 16.38
CA VAL A 430 -5.67 4.52 17.34
C VAL A 430 -4.87 5.81 17.50
N LYS A 431 -4.53 6.13 18.74
CA LYS A 431 -3.56 7.18 19.05
C LYS A 431 -2.14 6.70 18.86
N ILE A 432 -1.21 7.61 18.55
CA ILE A 432 0.21 7.26 18.34
C ILE A 432 0.81 6.48 19.53
N LYS A 433 0.56 6.89 20.77
CA LYS A 433 1.02 6.17 21.99
C LYS A 433 0.44 4.76 22.17
N ASP A 434 -0.62 4.46 21.45
CA ASP A 434 -1.33 3.18 21.52
C ASP A 434 -0.93 2.19 20.43
N LEU A 435 -0.01 2.59 19.55
CA LEU A 435 0.66 1.69 18.62
C LEU A 435 1.53 0.65 19.33
N GLY A 436 1.77 -0.43 18.61
CA GLY A 436 2.63 -1.52 19.04
C GLY A 436 1.95 -2.53 19.96
N LYS A 437 2.77 -3.46 20.44
CA LYS A 437 2.30 -4.63 21.17
C LYS A 437 2.03 -4.30 22.64
N LYS A 438 0.82 -4.58 23.14
CA LYS A 438 0.51 -4.45 24.58
C LYS A 438 -0.10 -5.75 25.14
N LEU A 439 0.19 -6.01 26.42
CA LEU A 439 -0.47 -7.05 27.21
C LEU A 439 -1.84 -6.53 27.65
N VAL A 440 -2.88 -7.29 27.38
CA VAL A 440 -4.27 -6.85 27.58
C VAL A 440 -4.93 -7.59 28.74
N VAL A 441 -4.78 -8.91 28.78
CA VAL A 441 -5.36 -9.76 29.83
C VAL A 441 -4.38 -10.87 30.18
N THR A 442 -4.24 -11.14 31.47
CA THR A 442 -3.46 -12.27 32.01
C THR A 442 -4.31 -13.14 32.92
N SER A 443 -3.97 -14.43 32.99
CA SER A 443 -4.56 -15.37 33.92
C SER A 443 -3.60 -16.52 34.21
N ARG A 444 -3.64 -17.05 35.44
CA ARG A 444 -2.91 -18.26 35.79
C ARG A 444 -3.47 -19.49 35.05
N ILE A 445 -2.61 -20.43 34.71
CA ILE A 445 -3.00 -21.74 34.19
C ILE A 445 -3.41 -22.66 35.35
N VAL A 446 -4.54 -23.32 35.20
CA VAL A 446 -4.98 -24.38 36.10
C VAL A 446 -4.27 -25.67 35.73
N LYS A 447 -3.83 -26.43 36.73
CA LYS A 447 -3.21 -27.74 36.54
C LYS A 447 -4.21 -28.84 36.87
N CYS A 448 -4.07 -29.98 36.19
CA CYS A 448 -4.90 -31.15 36.45
C CYS A 448 -4.67 -31.64 37.89
N ARG A 449 -5.77 -31.85 38.63
CA ARG A 449 -5.75 -32.36 40.01
C ARG A 449 -5.01 -33.68 40.19
N TYR A 450 -5.02 -34.55 39.17
CA TYR A 450 -4.44 -35.89 39.26
C TYR A 450 -3.00 -35.98 38.75
N CYS A 451 -2.71 -35.38 37.59
CA CYS A 451 -1.40 -35.56 36.94
C CYS A 451 -0.56 -34.27 36.86
N GLY A 452 -1.07 -33.14 37.34
CA GLY A 452 -0.36 -31.86 37.32
C GLY A 452 -0.18 -31.23 35.94
N LYS A 453 -0.62 -31.89 34.85
CA LYS A 453 -0.54 -31.34 33.49
C LYS A 453 -1.28 -29.99 33.41
N PRO A 454 -0.74 -28.97 32.71
CA PRO A 454 -1.44 -27.73 32.48
C PRO A 454 -2.74 -27.98 31.69
N LEU A 455 -3.84 -27.37 32.12
CA LEU A 455 -5.13 -27.44 31.45
C LEU A 455 -5.33 -26.21 30.58
N ASP A 456 -5.89 -25.15 31.17
CA ASP A 456 -6.19 -23.89 30.50
C ASP A 456 -6.22 -22.77 31.56
N SER A 457 -6.48 -21.54 31.13
CA SER A 457 -6.57 -20.38 32.02
C SER A 457 -7.65 -20.55 33.10
N PHE A 458 -7.40 -20.00 34.28
CA PHE A 458 -8.40 -19.98 35.35
C PHE A 458 -9.70 -19.31 34.90
N ARG A 459 -9.61 -18.28 34.06
CA ARG A 459 -10.77 -17.56 33.53
C ARG A 459 -11.68 -18.47 32.68
N ILE A 460 -11.10 -19.26 31.76
CA ILE A 460 -11.92 -20.18 30.96
C ILE A 460 -12.49 -21.30 31.82
N LYS A 461 -11.73 -21.81 32.80
CA LYS A 461 -12.21 -22.79 33.78
C LYS A 461 -13.44 -22.27 34.51
N SER A 462 -13.35 -21.08 35.10
CA SER A 462 -14.46 -20.47 35.84
C SER A 462 -15.69 -20.30 34.95
N ARG A 463 -15.50 -19.85 33.70
CA ARG A 463 -16.60 -19.69 32.75
C ARG A 463 -17.27 -21.01 32.38
N VAL A 464 -16.48 -22.05 32.11
CA VAL A 464 -17.02 -23.40 31.85
C VAL A 464 -17.75 -23.93 33.08
N GLY A 465 -17.23 -23.68 34.28
CA GLY A 465 -17.90 -24.01 35.54
C GLY A 465 -19.28 -23.36 35.66
N GLU A 466 -19.37 -22.04 35.44
CA GLU A 466 -20.66 -21.31 35.41
C GLU A 466 -21.63 -21.90 34.38
N MET A 467 -21.14 -22.22 33.18
CA MET A 467 -21.96 -22.79 32.11
C MET A 467 -22.48 -24.19 32.48
N LEU A 468 -21.64 -25.07 33.04
CA LEU A 468 -22.06 -26.40 33.47
C LEU A 468 -23.04 -26.33 34.66
N SER A 469 -22.83 -25.40 35.61
CA SER A 469 -23.76 -25.12 36.69
C SER A 469 -25.13 -24.70 36.16
N SER A 470 -25.16 -23.82 35.16
CA SER A 470 -26.42 -23.37 34.54
C SER A 470 -27.19 -24.49 33.83
N LEU A 471 -26.50 -25.59 33.47
CA LEU A 471 -27.08 -26.81 32.90
C LEU A 471 -27.45 -27.86 33.96
N GLY A 472 -27.33 -27.55 35.25
CA GLY A 472 -27.69 -28.45 36.36
C GLY A 472 -26.66 -29.53 36.69
N ILE A 473 -25.41 -29.40 36.22
CA ILE A 473 -24.34 -30.36 36.51
C ILE A 473 -23.69 -30.01 37.85
N GLN A 474 -23.75 -30.92 38.82
CA GLN A 474 -23.26 -30.68 40.19
C GLN A 474 -21.76 -30.98 40.36
N ASP A 475 -21.22 -31.99 39.66
CA ASP A 475 -19.82 -32.45 39.82
C ASP A 475 -18.82 -31.64 38.97
N LEU A 476 -18.86 -30.32 39.04
CA LEU A 476 -18.08 -29.41 38.18
C LEU A 476 -16.57 -29.67 38.18
N GLU A 477 -16.02 -30.06 39.33
CA GLU A 477 -14.59 -30.29 39.51
C GLU A 477 -14.10 -31.48 38.67
N ASP A 478 -14.91 -32.54 38.55
CA ASP A 478 -14.62 -33.70 37.71
C ASP A 478 -14.52 -33.32 36.22
N TYR A 479 -15.19 -32.23 35.82
CA TYR A 479 -15.17 -31.70 34.46
C TYR A 479 -14.14 -30.58 34.23
N THR A 480 -13.86 -29.74 35.23
CA THR A 480 -13.07 -28.52 35.04
C THR A 480 -11.64 -28.60 35.58
N ASP A 481 -11.35 -29.51 36.51
CA ASP A 481 -10.02 -29.70 37.13
C ASP A 481 -9.25 -30.92 36.62
N VAL A 482 -9.78 -31.61 35.62
CA VAL A 482 -9.25 -32.90 35.16
C VAL A 482 -8.94 -32.86 33.67
N CYS A 483 -7.74 -33.30 33.27
CA CYS A 483 -7.37 -33.39 31.86
C CYS A 483 -8.13 -34.52 31.15
N ASN A 484 -8.24 -34.44 29.82
CA ASN A 484 -8.98 -35.42 29.03
C ASN A 484 -8.47 -36.86 29.24
N GLU A 485 -7.15 -37.06 29.38
CA GLU A 485 -6.56 -38.38 29.68
C GLU A 485 -7.00 -38.92 31.05
N CYS A 486 -6.97 -38.08 32.09
CA CYS A 486 -7.37 -38.50 33.44
C CYS A 486 -8.89 -38.73 33.51
N LYS A 487 -9.70 -37.93 32.80
CA LYS A 487 -11.14 -38.17 32.66
C LYS A 487 -11.43 -39.53 32.06
N GLN A 488 -10.75 -39.87 30.95
CA GLN A 488 -10.92 -41.18 30.30
C GLN A 488 -10.55 -42.34 31.24
N LYS A 489 -9.44 -42.23 31.98
CA LYS A 489 -9.03 -43.24 32.97
C LYS A 489 -10.08 -43.43 34.07
N ILE A 490 -10.62 -42.33 34.62
CA ILE A 490 -11.64 -42.38 35.67
C ILE A 490 -12.95 -42.95 35.15
N LEU A 491 -13.40 -42.52 33.97
CA LEU A 491 -14.62 -43.05 33.34
C LEU A 491 -14.48 -44.55 33.05
N THR A 492 -13.33 -44.98 32.53
CA THR A 492 -13.04 -46.39 32.28
C THR A 492 -13.06 -47.20 33.57
N LYS A 493 -12.41 -46.68 34.64
CA LYS A 493 -12.44 -47.30 35.98
C LYS A 493 -13.87 -47.44 36.50
N ARG A 494 -14.66 -46.36 36.50
CA ARG A 494 -16.08 -46.36 36.94
C ARG A 494 -16.93 -47.34 36.13
N TRP A 495 -16.68 -47.45 34.82
CA TRP A 495 -17.38 -48.39 33.94
C TRP A 495 -17.02 -49.84 34.27
N ILE A 496 -15.73 -50.16 34.42
CA ILE A 496 -15.25 -51.48 34.82
C ILE A 496 -15.84 -51.87 36.19
N GLU A 497 -15.80 -50.98 37.17
CA GLU A 497 -16.37 -51.21 38.51
C GLU A 497 -17.88 -51.48 38.45
N LYS A 498 -18.65 -50.71 37.65
CA LYS A 498 -20.08 -50.97 37.44
C LYS A 498 -20.36 -52.30 36.74
N VAL A 499 -19.53 -52.71 35.79
CA VAL A 499 -19.66 -53.98 35.08
C VAL A 499 -19.31 -55.15 36.01
N LEU A 500 -18.27 -55.01 36.83
CA LEU A 500 -17.83 -56.03 37.79
C LEU A 500 -18.76 -56.14 39.01
N MET A 501 -19.42 -55.06 39.44
CA MET A 501 -20.41 -55.08 40.54
C MET A 501 -21.82 -55.52 40.13
N LYS A 502 -22.04 -55.80 38.83
CA LYS A 502 -23.29 -56.40 38.32
C LYS A 502 -23.23 -57.94 38.25
N LYS A 503 -22.25 -58.57 38.92
CA LYS A 503 -22.22 -60.01 39.16
C LYS A 503 -22.59 -60.33 40.60
#